data_AF-A0A1V5ZI83-F1
#
_entry.id   AF-A0A1V5ZI83-F1
#
_cell.length_a   1.000
_cell.length_b   1.000
_cell.length_c   1.000
_cell.angle_alpha   90.00
_cell.angle_beta   90.00
_cell.angle_gamma   90.00
#
_symmetry.space_group_name_H-M   'P 1'
#
loop_
_entity.id
_entity.type
_entity.pdbx_description
1 polymer ?
#
loop_
_entity_poly.entity_id
_entity_poly.type
_entity_poly.pdbx_seq_one_letter_code
_entity_poly.pdbx_strand_id
1 'polypeptide(L)'
;MIPNIVYNQLLIGHSALKLISDEYRFQNNEVRPIVVRDSLILLDSAKFTDRWIGLKSKEVFSFSTVKNFAEYRSSKDLVLSGFVQQNIFGTGVFSNLRINNKNGVQIVEGGGFVVSEKLTLSEGEFKNSKNNNFLILDSGRIFRSPNGSITFEPILENKINVHFFGDGNIVTGVEIPKEQFHLTNLYAENVGELYLDRNVHVLDSLIVGAKINAIDDTLVLENKINPVYIFPNSQINGNFRRNSLTVGDTILLNAKLIWVRFATKEDLGDVVSLFSRVRSKTFHLFPQGQEKVERTFYINGIDKNDVDLLKGFRIDFGFAWRFFSDDVQIDESNGLVPNELVLQRWEKNSWIDVISDEKPKIDFYSNWAYGISNNVDRFGNFAIGLLQKYNSFVFRADVFLEGSYIKNQKNQMTTFLWSGGLIQKTDFSKYPYNMVKNIPSDFLKNVPDSIVDVVVVELRKTRNSTPNLIQIAYLRNDGRIVNELGQDLSFRIEDGIDSSGGEYFVAIRHRNHADIISEIPIVINNQTKNIAYNLTDPNLIEGGTSSLKLVYADEQGEQVYAMKGGFYVYDSKSLDKQLNFIDFYSDYFQYKETWINFTNVGLYDTDYNLDGIVDTKDFNIGWNNRILK
;
A
#
# COMPACT_ATOMS: atom_id res chain seq x y z
N MET A 1 -25.19 -35.30 47.64
CA MET A 1 -24.31 -34.92 46.52
C MET A 1 -24.43 -35.96 45.42
N ILE A 2 -24.14 -35.60 44.16
CA ILE A 2 -24.07 -36.48 43.01
C ILE A 2 -22.59 -36.84 42.78
N PRO A 3 -22.19 -38.11 42.92
CA PRO A 3 -20.82 -38.54 42.66
C PRO A 3 -20.34 -38.19 41.24
N ASN A 4 -19.11 -37.71 41.12
CA ASN A 4 -18.49 -37.36 39.84
C ASN A 4 -17.86 -38.59 39.15
N ILE A 5 -18.74 -39.50 38.72
CA ILE A 5 -18.40 -40.76 38.06
C ILE A 5 -19.09 -40.89 36.69
N VAL A 6 -18.96 -42.07 36.07
CA VAL A 6 -19.65 -42.43 34.83
C VAL A 6 -21.00 -43.07 35.15
N TYR A 7 -22.05 -42.57 34.50
CA TYR A 7 -23.41 -43.08 34.53
C TYR A 7 -23.80 -43.58 33.13
N ASN A 8 -24.50 -44.72 33.06
CA ASN A 8 -25.21 -45.09 31.83
C ASN A 8 -26.39 -44.14 31.63
N GLN A 9 -27.27 -44.03 32.63
CA GLN A 9 -28.33 -43.03 32.69
C GLN A 9 -28.24 -42.26 34.01
N LEU A 10 -28.45 -40.95 33.97
CA LEU A 10 -28.53 -40.10 35.16
C LEU A 10 -29.87 -39.38 35.17
N LEU A 11 -30.73 -39.75 36.12
CA LEU A 11 -32.01 -39.11 36.37
C LEU A 11 -31.93 -38.30 37.67
N ILE A 12 -32.26 -37.02 37.58
CA ILE A 12 -32.31 -36.09 38.71
C ILE A 12 -33.74 -35.57 38.84
N GLY A 13 -34.36 -35.86 39.97
CA GLY A 13 -35.69 -35.39 40.33
C GLY A 13 -35.75 -34.77 41.72
N HIS A 14 -36.95 -34.35 42.12
CA HIS A 14 -37.28 -33.67 43.38
C HIS A 14 -36.63 -32.29 43.59
N SER A 15 -37.30 -31.45 44.37
CA SER A 15 -36.92 -30.06 44.66
C SER A 15 -35.66 -29.85 45.50
N ALA A 16 -35.15 -30.91 46.14
CA ALA A 16 -33.93 -30.81 46.93
C ALA A 16 -32.71 -30.39 46.07
N LEU A 17 -31.77 -29.67 46.66
CA LEU A 17 -30.55 -29.26 45.97
C LEU A 17 -29.61 -30.45 45.74
N LYS A 18 -29.23 -30.70 44.47
CA LYS A 18 -28.32 -31.78 44.10
C LYS A 18 -26.98 -31.19 43.67
N LEU A 19 -26.02 -31.25 44.59
CA LEU A 19 -24.66 -30.73 44.40
C LEU A 19 -23.80 -31.73 43.63
N ILE A 20 -23.06 -31.28 42.61
CA ILE A 20 -22.02 -32.05 41.91
C ILE A 20 -20.82 -32.22 42.85
N SER A 21 -20.43 -33.47 43.12
CA SER A 21 -19.26 -33.79 43.96
C SER A 21 -17.95 -33.50 43.23
N ASP A 22 -16.88 -33.25 43.99
CA ASP A 22 -15.49 -33.18 43.53
C ASP A 22 -14.58 -34.20 44.25
N GLU A 23 -15.19 -35.20 44.91
CA GLU A 23 -14.51 -36.22 45.71
C GLU A 23 -13.67 -37.17 44.84
N TYR A 24 -14.19 -37.61 43.69
CA TYR A 24 -13.47 -38.56 42.84
C TYR A 24 -12.45 -37.85 41.96
N ARG A 25 -11.22 -38.35 41.98
CA ARG A 25 -10.08 -37.78 41.25
C ARG A 25 -9.38 -38.81 40.37
N PHE A 26 -8.77 -38.35 39.29
CA PHE A 26 -7.82 -39.14 38.51
C PHE A 26 -6.52 -39.33 39.30
N GLN A 27 -5.64 -40.20 38.82
CA GLN A 27 -4.35 -40.47 39.48
C GLN A 27 -3.45 -39.23 39.58
N ASN A 28 -3.61 -38.28 38.65
CA ASN A 28 -2.93 -36.98 38.65
C ASN A 28 -3.58 -35.95 39.61
N ASN A 29 -4.50 -36.38 40.49
CA ASN A 29 -5.23 -35.55 41.44
C ASN A 29 -6.24 -34.55 40.82
N GLU A 30 -6.51 -34.62 39.52
CA GLU A 30 -7.57 -33.83 38.89
C GLU A 30 -8.95 -34.38 39.22
N VAL A 31 -9.89 -33.48 39.51
CA VAL A 31 -11.30 -33.83 39.73
C VAL A 31 -11.86 -34.49 38.47
N ARG A 32 -12.57 -35.60 38.62
CA ARG A 32 -13.24 -36.27 37.49
C ARG A 32 -14.50 -35.50 37.10
N PRO A 33 -14.88 -35.45 35.83
CA PRO A 33 -16.20 -34.96 35.42
C PRO A 33 -17.29 -36.01 35.67
N ILE A 34 -18.55 -35.56 35.67
CA ILE A 34 -19.69 -36.48 35.48
C ILE A 34 -19.75 -36.83 33.99
N VAL A 35 -19.90 -38.11 33.68
CA VAL A 35 -20.10 -38.57 32.30
C VAL A 35 -21.38 -39.38 32.22
N VAL A 36 -22.27 -39.02 31.29
CA VAL A 36 -23.55 -39.71 31.07
C VAL A 36 -23.58 -40.28 29.66
N ARG A 37 -23.68 -41.60 29.52
CA ARG A 37 -23.55 -42.30 28.23
C ARG A 37 -24.85 -42.32 27.42
N ASP A 38 -25.99 -42.62 28.05
CA ASP A 38 -27.25 -42.92 27.37
C ASP A 38 -28.28 -41.80 27.48
N SER A 39 -28.54 -41.26 28.67
CA SER A 39 -29.44 -40.11 28.83
C SER A 39 -29.26 -39.38 30.15
N LEU A 40 -29.27 -38.05 30.07
CA LEU A 40 -29.35 -37.15 31.21
C LEU A 40 -30.76 -36.57 31.28
N ILE A 41 -31.45 -36.80 32.41
CA ILE A 41 -32.85 -36.41 32.58
C ILE A 41 -32.98 -35.57 33.85
N LEU A 42 -33.39 -34.30 33.71
CA LEU A 42 -33.71 -33.39 34.81
C LEU A 42 -35.22 -33.13 34.81
N LEU A 43 -35.92 -33.59 35.84
CA LEU A 43 -37.39 -33.49 35.96
C LEU A 43 -37.82 -32.17 36.60
N ASP A 44 -39.02 -31.65 36.28
CA ASP A 44 -39.60 -30.30 36.53
C ASP A 44 -39.31 -29.60 37.88
N SER A 45 -38.86 -30.31 38.91
CA SER A 45 -38.51 -29.75 40.22
C SER A 45 -37.02 -29.80 40.56
N ALA A 46 -36.18 -30.47 39.77
CA ALA A 46 -34.78 -30.70 40.10
C ALA A 46 -33.95 -29.41 40.12
N LYS A 47 -33.06 -29.32 41.11
CA LYS A 47 -32.02 -28.30 41.20
C LYS A 47 -30.66 -28.99 41.13
N PHE A 48 -30.01 -28.95 39.98
CA PHE A 48 -28.71 -29.56 39.75
C PHE A 48 -27.64 -28.49 39.61
N THR A 49 -26.64 -28.49 40.49
CA THR A 49 -25.68 -27.38 40.58
C THR A 49 -24.31 -27.81 41.08
N ASP A 50 -23.28 -27.04 40.72
CA ASP A 50 -21.96 -27.08 41.35
C ASP A 50 -21.69 -25.87 42.27
N ARG A 51 -22.63 -24.93 42.38
CA ARG A 51 -22.45 -23.65 43.08
C ARG A 51 -22.54 -23.86 44.59
N TRP A 52 -21.41 -24.25 45.18
CA TRP A 52 -21.25 -24.34 46.61
C TRP A 52 -19.84 -23.92 47.02
N ILE A 53 -19.74 -23.21 48.14
CA ILE A 53 -18.45 -22.70 48.64
C ILE A 53 -17.52 -23.89 48.90
N GLY A 54 -16.33 -23.83 48.31
CA GLY A 54 -15.27 -24.84 48.50
C GLY A 54 -15.28 -26.01 47.52
N LEU A 55 -16.33 -26.18 46.70
CA LEU A 55 -16.35 -27.23 45.67
C LEU A 55 -15.59 -26.80 44.41
N LYS A 56 -14.80 -27.71 43.85
CA LYS A 56 -14.05 -27.55 42.59
C LYS A 56 -14.48 -28.59 41.56
N SER A 57 -15.77 -28.64 41.28
CA SER A 57 -16.37 -29.51 40.27
C SER A 57 -15.75 -29.33 38.86
N LYS A 58 -16.01 -30.32 38.00
CA LYS A 58 -15.74 -30.27 36.56
C LYS A 58 -17.05 -30.25 35.76
N GLU A 59 -16.91 -30.16 34.45
CA GLU A 59 -17.99 -30.22 33.47
C GLU A 59 -18.84 -31.50 33.62
N VAL A 60 -20.08 -31.43 33.13
CA VAL A 60 -20.96 -32.59 32.98
C VAL A 60 -21.00 -32.96 31.50
N PHE A 61 -20.54 -34.14 31.14
CA PHE A 61 -20.58 -34.63 29.76
C PHE A 61 -21.82 -35.51 29.54
N SER A 62 -22.56 -35.24 28.47
CA SER A 62 -23.59 -36.12 27.94
C SER A 62 -23.21 -36.58 26.53
N PHE A 63 -23.21 -37.90 26.32
CA PHE A 63 -22.92 -38.51 25.01
C PHE A 63 -24.17 -38.92 24.23
N SER A 64 -25.36 -38.71 24.80
CA SER A 64 -26.64 -38.99 24.15
C SER A 64 -27.69 -37.96 24.59
N THR A 65 -28.98 -38.29 24.53
CA THR A 65 -30.12 -37.37 24.69
C THR A 65 -30.11 -36.68 26.05
N VAL A 66 -30.34 -35.36 26.05
CA VAL A 66 -30.54 -34.54 27.25
C VAL A 66 -31.98 -34.08 27.31
N LYS A 67 -32.68 -34.46 28.39
CA LYS A 67 -34.03 -33.97 28.71
C LYS A 67 -33.91 -33.04 29.91
N ASN A 68 -34.16 -31.76 29.73
CA ASN A 68 -34.09 -30.79 30.82
C ASN A 68 -35.40 -30.03 30.96
N PHE A 69 -36.14 -30.34 32.02
CA PHE A 69 -37.32 -29.60 32.44
C PHE A 69 -37.08 -28.80 33.73
N ALA A 70 -35.84 -28.75 34.21
CA ALA A 70 -35.48 -28.23 35.52
C ALA A 70 -34.29 -27.26 35.45
N GLU A 71 -33.70 -26.93 36.60
CA GLU A 71 -32.57 -26.00 36.64
C GLU A 71 -31.22 -26.73 36.70
N TYR A 72 -30.39 -26.53 35.68
CA TYR A 72 -28.95 -26.77 35.71
C TYR A 72 -28.22 -25.43 35.94
N ARG A 73 -27.93 -25.11 37.21
CA ARG A 73 -27.21 -23.89 37.58
C ARG A 73 -25.76 -24.20 37.87
N SER A 74 -24.85 -23.94 36.94
CA SER A 74 -23.46 -24.36 37.09
C SER A 74 -22.48 -23.26 36.72
N SER A 75 -21.28 -23.27 37.32
CA SER A 75 -20.12 -22.51 36.85
C SER A 75 -19.42 -23.21 35.67
N LYS A 76 -19.70 -24.50 35.48
CA LYS A 76 -19.15 -25.37 34.43
C LYS A 76 -20.18 -25.68 33.36
N ASP A 77 -19.69 -26.05 32.19
CA ASP A 77 -20.53 -26.36 31.05
C ASP A 77 -21.22 -27.72 31.24
N LEU A 78 -22.49 -27.79 30.83
CA LEU A 78 -23.07 -29.05 30.37
C LEU A 78 -22.63 -29.26 28.92
N VAL A 79 -21.86 -30.30 28.66
CA VAL A 79 -21.23 -30.56 27.36
C VAL A 79 -21.95 -31.68 26.64
N LEU A 80 -22.45 -31.39 25.44
CA LEU A 80 -23.02 -32.36 24.51
C LEU A 80 -21.93 -32.83 23.55
N SER A 81 -21.46 -34.07 23.73
CA SER A 81 -20.33 -34.66 22.99
C SER A 81 -20.57 -36.08 22.48
N GLY A 82 -21.76 -36.33 21.95
CA GLY A 82 -22.13 -37.62 21.39
C GLY A 82 -21.33 -38.00 20.14
N PHE A 83 -21.29 -39.31 19.86
CA PHE A 83 -20.67 -39.87 18.65
C PHE A 83 -21.60 -39.88 17.43
N VAL A 84 -22.87 -39.56 17.65
CA VAL A 84 -23.94 -39.39 16.66
C VAL A 84 -24.69 -38.09 16.96
N GLN A 85 -25.61 -37.67 16.09
CA GLN A 85 -26.46 -36.52 16.35
C GLN A 85 -27.22 -36.68 17.68
N GLN A 86 -27.16 -35.68 18.56
CA GLN A 86 -27.84 -35.70 19.86
C GLN A 86 -29.12 -34.88 19.85
N ASN A 87 -30.10 -35.31 20.64
CA ASN A 87 -31.32 -34.55 20.88
C ASN A 87 -31.25 -33.83 22.23
N ILE A 88 -31.72 -32.59 22.24
CA ILE A 88 -32.00 -31.81 23.45
C ILE A 88 -33.45 -31.34 23.41
N PHE A 89 -34.15 -31.46 24.54
CA PHE A 89 -35.51 -30.92 24.66
C PHE A 89 -35.91 -30.71 26.12
N GLY A 90 -37.05 -30.06 26.28
CA GLY A 90 -37.61 -29.60 27.55
C GLY A 90 -37.54 -28.08 27.68
N THR A 91 -38.10 -27.59 28.78
CA THR A 91 -38.33 -26.16 29.07
C THR A 91 -37.48 -25.65 30.24
N GLY A 92 -36.47 -26.41 30.66
CA GLY A 92 -35.61 -26.10 31.78
C GLY A 92 -34.62 -24.96 31.53
N VAL A 93 -33.70 -24.77 32.47
CA VAL A 93 -32.66 -23.75 32.41
C VAL A 93 -31.28 -24.41 32.39
N PHE A 94 -30.40 -23.94 31.51
CA PHE A 94 -28.97 -24.23 31.52
C PHE A 94 -28.21 -22.93 31.79
N SER A 95 -27.39 -22.86 32.84
CA SER A 95 -26.50 -21.71 32.98
C SER A 95 -25.47 -21.66 31.87
N ASN A 96 -24.74 -22.77 31.68
CA ASN A 96 -23.73 -22.89 30.65
C ASN A 96 -23.98 -24.17 29.83
N LEU A 97 -24.18 -24.01 28.52
CA LEU A 97 -24.40 -25.10 27.58
C LEU A 97 -23.30 -25.10 26.51
N ARG A 98 -22.69 -26.26 26.26
CA ARG A 98 -21.65 -26.42 25.25
C ARG A 98 -22.03 -27.50 24.24
N ILE A 99 -22.04 -27.11 22.97
CA ILE A 99 -22.20 -27.98 21.81
C ILE A 99 -20.82 -28.36 21.32
N ASN A 100 -20.44 -29.63 21.50
CA ASN A 100 -19.14 -30.15 21.12
C ASN A 100 -19.32 -31.54 20.51
N ASN A 101 -20.11 -31.61 19.43
CA ASN A 101 -20.47 -32.84 18.74
C ASN A 101 -20.48 -32.58 17.24
N LYS A 102 -19.45 -33.07 16.54
CA LYS A 102 -19.32 -32.96 15.08
C LYS A 102 -20.54 -33.39 14.26
N ASN A 103 -21.38 -34.28 14.78
CA ASN A 103 -22.59 -34.75 14.09
C ASN A 103 -23.81 -33.83 14.33
N GLY A 104 -23.64 -32.82 15.19
CA GLY A 104 -24.65 -31.84 15.55
C GLY A 104 -25.51 -32.21 16.76
N VAL A 105 -26.22 -31.20 17.25
CA VAL A 105 -27.22 -31.30 18.32
C VAL A 105 -28.51 -30.69 17.79
N GLN A 106 -29.66 -31.35 17.97
CA GLN A 106 -30.95 -30.86 17.52
C GLN A 106 -31.91 -30.61 18.67
N ILE A 107 -32.60 -29.47 18.63
CA ILE A 107 -33.73 -29.18 19.51
C ILE A 107 -34.97 -29.89 18.96
N VAL A 108 -35.60 -30.71 19.79
CA VAL A 108 -36.82 -31.47 19.44
C VAL A 108 -37.98 -31.09 20.38
N GLU A 109 -39.20 -31.46 19.99
CA GLU A 109 -40.42 -31.36 20.84
C GLU A 109 -40.71 -29.97 21.43
N GLY A 110 -40.63 -28.91 20.61
CA GLY A 110 -41.07 -27.54 20.97
C GLY A 110 -39.97 -26.64 21.54
N GLY A 111 -38.83 -27.19 21.98
CA GLY A 111 -37.77 -26.40 22.61
C GLY A 111 -38.26 -25.64 23.85
N GLY A 112 -37.86 -24.37 23.97
CA GLY A 112 -38.35 -23.45 25.01
C GLY A 112 -37.52 -23.42 26.29
N PHE A 113 -36.39 -24.14 26.34
CA PHE A 113 -35.44 -23.98 27.44
C PHE A 113 -34.70 -22.64 27.37
N VAL A 114 -34.08 -22.30 28.49
CA VAL A 114 -33.34 -21.05 28.68
C VAL A 114 -31.85 -21.35 28.81
N VAL A 115 -31.01 -20.57 28.13
CA VAL A 115 -29.58 -20.46 28.40
C VAL A 115 -29.34 -19.16 29.18
N SER A 116 -29.03 -19.27 30.46
CA SER A 116 -29.02 -18.10 31.35
C SER A 116 -27.70 -17.32 31.37
N GLU A 117 -26.57 -17.92 30.95
CA GLU A 117 -25.26 -17.25 31.02
C GLU A 117 -24.40 -17.45 29.77
N LYS A 118 -24.27 -18.68 29.26
CA LYS A 118 -23.33 -18.98 28.17
C LYS A 118 -23.79 -20.13 27.28
N LEU A 119 -23.75 -19.89 25.98
CA LEU A 119 -23.75 -20.92 24.94
C LEU A 119 -22.35 -20.99 24.32
N THR A 120 -21.81 -22.20 24.17
CA THR A 120 -20.52 -22.41 23.49
C THR A 120 -20.70 -23.40 22.34
N LEU A 121 -20.41 -22.97 21.12
CA LEU A 121 -20.44 -23.74 19.89
C LEU A 121 -18.99 -24.12 19.54
N SER A 122 -18.55 -25.29 19.99
CA SER A 122 -17.17 -25.76 19.79
C SER A 122 -17.02 -26.64 18.56
N GLU A 123 -18.00 -27.48 18.27
CA GLU A 123 -17.96 -28.39 17.12
C GLU A 123 -19.38 -28.83 16.73
N GLY A 124 -19.64 -28.86 15.42
CA GLY A 124 -20.90 -29.27 14.82
C GLY A 124 -21.97 -28.17 14.83
N GLU A 125 -23.10 -28.49 14.21
CA GLU A 125 -24.23 -27.59 14.06
C GLU A 125 -25.23 -27.76 15.22
N PHE A 126 -25.61 -26.65 15.84
CA PHE A 126 -26.73 -26.59 16.77
C PHE A 126 -28.03 -26.28 16.01
N LYS A 127 -28.80 -27.33 15.75
CA LYS A 127 -30.01 -27.32 14.92
C LYS A 127 -31.24 -26.89 15.72
N ASN A 128 -31.46 -25.59 15.80
CA ASN A 128 -32.71 -24.97 16.23
C ASN A 128 -33.55 -24.50 15.02
N SER A 129 -34.82 -24.16 15.26
CA SER A 129 -35.73 -23.63 14.26
C SER A 129 -36.69 -22.62 14.88
N LYS A 130 -37.53 -21.96 14.07
CA LYS A 130 -38.58 -21.07 14.57
C LYS A 130 -39.51 -21.73 15.61
N ASN A 131 -39.82 -23.03 15.44
CA ASN A 131 -40.72 -23.78 16.33
C ASN A 131 -39.98 -24.50 17.47
N ASN A 132 -38.71 -24.84 17.26
CA ASN A 132 -37.86 -25.52 18.25
C ASN A 132 -36.67 -24.61 18.54
N ASN A 133 -36.89 -23.54 19.30
CA ASN A 133 -35.89 -22.55 19.66
C ASN A 133 -35.64 -22.51 21.17
N PHE A 134 -34.74 -21.63 21.60
CA PHE A 134 -34.40 -21.41 23.00
C PHE A 134 -34.23 -19.91 23.27
N LEU A 135 -34.37 -19.53 24.54
CA LEU A 135 -34.15 -18.17 25.02
C LEU A 135 -32.73 -18.02 25.56
N ILE A 136 -32.03 -16.95 25.20
CA ILE A 136 -30.84 -16.49 25.91
C ILE A 136 -31.22 -15.27 26.74
N LEU A 137 -30.92 -15.32 28.05
CA LEU A 137 -31.20 -14.20 28.96
C LEU A 137 -30.30 -12.99 28.69
N ASP A 138 -30.71 -11.85 29.23
CA ASP A 138 -30.02 -10.57 29.07
C ASP A 138 -28.54 -10.67 29.45
N SER A 139 -27.70 -10.06 28.61
CA SER A 139 -26.24 -10.09 28.71
C SER A 139 -25.63 -11.50 28.63
N GLY A 140 -26.37 -12.49 28.11
CA GLY A 140 -25.84 -13.81 27.80
C GLY A 140 -24.66 -13.76 26.82
N ARG A 141 -23.91 -14.86 26.74
CA ARG A 141 -22.71 -14.95 25.89
C ARG A 141 -22.82 -16.11 24.92
N ILE A 142 -22.51 -15.86 23.66
CA ILE A 142 -22.29 -16.91 22.66
C ILE A 142 -20.81 -16.95 22.33
N PHE A 143 -20.18 -18.11 22.55
CA PHE A 143 -18.83 -18.40 22.12
C PHE A 143 -18.88 -19.30 20.89
N ARG A 144 -18.25 -18.92 19.79
CA ARG A 144 -18.26 -19.68 18.54
C ARG A 144 -16.84 -19.95 18.04
N SER A 145 -16.54 -21.22 17.81
CA SER A 145 -15.33 -21.66 17.10
C SER A 145 -15.60 -21.78 15.59
N PRO A 146 -14.56 -21.95 14.75
CA PRO A 146 -14.74 -22.20 13.32
C PRO A 146 -15.53 -23.47 12.99
N ASN A 147 -15.45 -24.48 13.86
CA ASN A 147 -16.10 -25.76 13.66
C ASN A 147 -17.52 -25.82 14.26
N GLY A 148 -17.94 -24.77 14.97
CA GLY A 148 -19.26 -24.67 15.59
C GLY A 148 -20.18 -23.73 14.83
N SER A 149 -21.46 -24.07 14.75
CA SER A 149 -22.50 -23.21 14.17
C SER A 149 -23.85 -23.39 14.84
N ILE A 150 -24.78 -22.47 14.54
CA ILE A 150 -26.18 -22.52 14.96
C ILE A 150 -27.04 -22.22 13.73
N THR A 151 -28.16 -22.93 13.58
CA THR A 151 -28.96 -22.89 12.35
C THR A 151 -29.91 -21.69 12.28
N PHE A 152 -30.51 -21.30 13.41
CA PHE A 152 -31.51 -20.24 13.47
C PHE A 152 -31.17 -19.23 14.58
N GLU A 153 -31.58 -17.97 14.41
CA GLU A 153 -31.31 -16.91 15.39
C GLU A 153 -31.96 -17.28 16.74
N PRO A 154 -31.21 -17.29 17.86
CA PRO A 154 -31.77 -17.59 19.16
C PRO A 154 -32.76 -16.50 19.57
N ILE A 155 -33.75 -16.85 20.41
CA ILE A 155 -34.61 -15.84 21.01
C ILE A 155 -33.78 -15.12 22.06
N LEU A 156 -33.73 -13.79 22.01
CA LEU A 156 -33.00 -12.97 22.98
C LEU A 156 -33.98 -12.30 23.92
N GLU A 157 -33.68 -12.28 25.22
CA GLU A 157 -34.43 -11.48 26.18
C GLU A 157 -34.21 -9.98 25.94
N ASN A 158 -32.94 -9.60 25.76
CA ASN A 158 -32.54 -8.23 25.45
C ASN A 158 -31.14 -8.20 24.83
N LYS A 159 -30.06 -8.06 25.61
CA LYS A 159 -28.70 -7.90 25.07
C LYS A 159 -27.94 -9.23 24.98
N ILE A 160 -27.00 -9.30 24.04
CA ILE A 160 -26.09 -10.44 23.86
C ILE A 160 -24.64 -9.98 23.67
N ASN A 161 -23.71 -10.85 24.04
CA ASN A 161 -22.29 -10.74 23.75
C ASN A 161 -21.85 -11.92 22.88
N VAL A 162 -21.07 -11.65 21.83
CA VAL A 162 -20.60 -12.69 20.91
C VAL A 162 -19.08 -12.73 20.90
N HIS A 163 -18.51 -13.91 21.06
CA HIS A 163 -17.09 -14.16 21.12
C HIS A 163 -16.70 -15.24 20.10
N PHE A 164 -15.86 -14.88 19.15
CA PHE A 164 -15.24 -15.76 18.17
C PHE A 164 -13.84 -16.17 18.63
N PHE A 165 -13.54 -17.46 18.66
CA PHE A 165 -12.28 -18.00 19.18
C PHE A 165 -11.82 -19.25 18.41
N GLY A 166 -10.58 -19.70 18.65
CA GLY A 166 -10.04 -20.94 18.06
C GLY A 166 -9.38 -20.73 16.69
N ASP A 167 -8.86 -21.81 16.12
CA ASP A 167 -8.01 -21.75 14.92
C ASP A 167 -8.82 -22.00 13.64
N GLY A 168 -8.90 -20.99 12.79
CA GLY A 168 -9.58 -21.04 11.50
C GLY A 168 -10.35 -19.75 11.17
N ASN A 169 -10.72 -19.66 9.90
CA ASN A 169 -11.59 -18.59 9.40
C ASN A 169 -13.03 -18.82 9.87
N ILE A 170 -13.73 -17.73 10.17
CA ILE A 170 -15.14 -17.76 10.59
C ILE A 170 -15.94 -16.81 9.71
N VAL A 171 -17.10 -17.25 9.23
CA VAL A 171 -18.13 -16.37 8.69
C VAL A 171 -19.19 -16.18 9.77
N THR A 172 -19.50 -14.93 10.12
CA THR A 172 -20.57 -14.63 11.07
C THR A 172 -21.88 -15.23 10.59
N GLY A 173 -22.73 -15.61 11.52
CA GLY A 173 -24.02 -16.20 11.21
C GLY A 173 -25.14 -15.62 12.07
N VAL A 174 -26.14 -16.43 12.32
CA VAL A 174 -27.35 -16.04 13.08
C VAL A 174 -27.10 -15.85 14.58
N GLU A 175 -25.89 -16.09 15.08
CA GLU A 175 -25.47 -15.63 16.40
C GLU A 175 -25.30 -14.11 16.48
N ILE A 176 -25.11 -13.44 15.35
CA ILE A 176 -25.17 -11.99 15.25
C ILE A 176 -26.63 -11.58 15.05
N PRO A 177 -27.23 -10.83 16.00
CA PRO A 177 -28.62 -10.43 15.91
C PRO A 177 -28.90 -9.58 14.67
N LYS A 178 -30.08 -9.73 14.08
CA LYS A 178 -30.51 -8.87 12.95
C LYS A 178 -30.84 -7.45 13.39
N GLU A 179 -31.38 -7.28 14.59
CA GLU A 179 -31.74 -5.96 15.11
C GLU A 179 -30.53 -5.27 15.74
N GLN A 180 -30.41 -3.96 15.47
CA GLN A 180 -29.21 -3.17 15.77
C GLN A 180 -28.96 -2.94 17.27
N PHE A 181 -29.93 -3.24 18.14
CA PHE A 181 -29.91 -2.89 19.56
C PHE A 181 -29.61 -4.05 20.52
N HIS A 182 -29.25 -5.23 19.99
CA HIS A 182 -29.03 -6.41 20.83
C HIS A 182 -27.54 -6.72 21.09
N LEU A 183 -26.66 -6.53 20.11
CA LEU A 183 -25.24 -6.89 20.26
C LEU A 183 -24.47 -5.85 21.07
N THR A 184 -24.15 -6.21 22.32
CA THR A 184 -23.44 -5.32 23.24
C THR A 184 -21.95 -5.34 23.00
N ASN A 185 -21.36 -6.54 23.05
CA ASN A 185 -19.92 -6.71 22.86
C ASN A 185 -19.62 -7.73 21.77
N LEU A 186 -18.61 -7.42 20.95
CA LEU A 186 -18.07 -8.30 19.93
C LEU A 186 -16.59 -8.56 20.21
N TYR A 187 -16.24 -9.83 20.38
CA TYR A 187 -14.87 -10.30 20.55
C TYR A 187 -14.49 -11.13 19.33
N ALA A 188 -13.64 -10.59 18.46
CA ALA A 188 -13.11 -11.29 17.29
C ALA A 188 -11.70 -11.80 17.60
N GLU A 189 -11.58 -12.89 18.36
CA GLU A 189 -10.31 -13.40 18.91
C GLU A 189 -9.90 -14.77 18.31
N ASN A 190 -10.52 -15.18 17.19
CA ASN A 190 -10.09 -16.37 16.46
C ASN A 190 -8.75 -16.16 15.76
N VAL A 191 -7.98 -17.23 15.60
CA VAL A 191 -6.76 -17.23 14.78
C VAL A 191 -7.17 -17.47 13.34
N GLY A 192 -7.15 -16.41 12.53
CA GLY A 192 -7.62 -16.43 11.14
C GLY A 192 -8.34 -15.13 10.79
N GLU A 193 -9.18 -15.17 9.77
CA GLU A 193 -10.03 -14.05 9.38
C GLU A 193 -11.48 -14.25 9.85
N LEU A 194 -12.15 -13.17 10.25
CA LEU A 194 -13.58 -13.14 10.55
C LEU A 194 -14.29 -12.38 9.42
N TYR A 195 -15.13 -13.06 8.64
CA TYR A 195 -15.93 -12.45 7.57
C TYR A 195 -17.31 -12.08 8.11
N LEU A 196 -17.71 -10.83 7.92
CA LEU A 196 -19.07 -10.42 8.19
C LEU A 196 -19.99 -10.93 7.07
N ASP A 197 -21.14 -11.45 7.44
CA ASP A 197 -22.22 -11.88 6.54
C ASP A 197 -23.36 -10.85 6.40
N ARG A 198 -23.27 -9.77 7.19
CA ARG A 198 -24.23 -8.66 7.27
C ARG A 198 -23.62 -7.46 8.00
N ASN A 199 -24.32 -6.32 7.95
CA ASN A 199 -24.03 -5.17 8.82
C ASN A 199 -24.12 -5.56 10.31
N VAL A 200 -23.11 -5.17 11.09
CA VAL A 200 -23.02 -5.50 12.52
C VAL A 200 -22.96 -4.23 13.35
N HIS A 201 -23.88 -4.06 14.30
CA HIS A 201 -23.91 -2.93 15.23
C HIS A 201 -23.45 -3.38 16.62
N VAL A 202 -22.35 -2.82 17.11
CA VAL A 202 -21.79 -3.11 18.43
C VAL A 202 -22.04 -1.92 19.36
N LEU A 203 -22.78 -2.14 20.44
CA LEU A 203 -23.22 -1.06 21.31
C LEU A 203 -22.16 -0.56 22.29
N ASP A 204 -21.27 -1.44 22.76
CA ASP A 204 -20.37 -1.14 23.87
C ASP A 204 -18.89 -1.41 23.52
N SER A 205 -18.42 -2.66 23.58
CA SER A 205 -17.01 -2.99 23.37
C SER A 205 -16.77 -3.81 22.11
N LEU A 206 -15.77 -3.39 21.33
CA LEU A 206 -15.25 -4.11 20.17
C LEU A 206 -13.80 -4.51 20.44
N ILE A 207 -13.56 -5.81 20.53
CA ILE A 207 -12.24 -6.39 20.71
C ILE A 207 -11.84 -7.08 19.40
N VAL A 208 -10.73 -6.62 18.81
CA VAL A 208 -10.24 -7.07 17.51
C VAL A 208 -8.90 -7.78 17.72
N GLY A 209 -8.92 -9.11 17.75
CA GLY A 209 -7.73 -9.96 17.68
C GLY A 209 -7.47 -10.44 16.24
N ALA A 210 -8.51 -10.89 15.56
CA ALA A 210 -8.48 -11.34 14.17
C ALA A 210 -8.46 -10.17 13.17
N LYS A 211 -8.21 -10.48 11.90
CA LYS A 211 -8.57 -9.56 10.80
C LYS A 211 -10.06 -9.72 10.49
N ILE A 212 -10.84 -8.67 10.71
CA ILE A 212 -12.28 -8.64 10.38
C ILE A 212 -12.45 -8.15 8.94
N ASN A 213 -13.05 -8.94 8.06
CA ASN A 213 -13.40 -8.53 6.70
C ASN A 213 -14.84 -8.00 6.67
N ALA A 214 -14.96 -6.70 6.43
CA ALA A 214 -16.20 -5.95 6.29
C ALA A 214 -16.24 -5.27 4.90
N ILE A 215 -15.90 -5.99 3.84
CA ILE A 215 -15.77 -5.40 2.49
C ILE A 215 -17.15 -5.04 1.92
N ASP A 216 -18.10 -5.97 2.05
CA ASP A 216 -19.46 -5.87 1.51
C ASP A 216 -20.47 -5.37 2.56
N ASP A 217 -20.08 -5.42 3.84
CA ASP A 217 -20.89 -5.04 5.00
C ASP A 217 -20.22 -3.94 5.83
N THR A 218 -20.94 -3.36 6.77
CA THR A 218 -20.44 -2.33 7.68
C THR A 218 -20.42 -2.81 9.11
N LEU A 219 -19.25 -2.70 9.75
CA LEU A 219 -19.13 -2.81 11.19
C LEU A 219 -19.37 -1.42 11.81
N VAL A 220 -20.33 -1.30 12.72
CA VAL A 220 -20.69 -0.05 13.39
C VAL A 220 -20.36 -0.20 14.87
N LEU A 221 -19.70 0.81 15.44
CA LEU A 221 -19.46 0.91 16.88
C LEU A 221 -20.11 2.18 17.43
N GLU A 222 -21.09 1.98 18.31
CA GLU A 222 -21.89 3.06 18.91
C GLU A 222 -21.18 3.74 20.08
N ASN A 223 -20.28 3.04 20.77
CA ASN A 223 -19.60 3.57 21.96
C ASN A 223 -18.46 4.54 21.58
N LYS A 224 -18.24 5.54 22.45
CA LYS A 224 -17.09 6.44 22.40
C LYS A 224 -15.77 5.74 22.69
N ILE A 225 -15.78 4.62 23.43
CA ILE A 225 -14.58 3.83 23.72
C ILE A 225 -14.01 3.29 22.40
N ASN A 226 -12.70 3.41 22.22
CA ASN A 226 -12.02 2.90 21.03
C ASN A 226 -12.04 1.36 20.98
N PRO A 227 -12.06 0.76 19.77
CA PRO A 227 -11.80 -0.66 19.64
C PRO A 227 -10.43 -1.03 20.23
N VAL A 228 -10.34 -2.22 20.82
CA VAL A 228 -9.07 -2.76 21.34
C VAL A 228 -8.48 -3.71 20.30
N TYR A 229 -7.37 -3.30 19.69
CA TYR A 229 -6.58 -4.15 18.79
C TYR A 229 -5.56 -4.93 19.62
N ILE A 230 -5.74 -6.25 19.74
CA ILE A 230 -4.94 -7.10 20.65
C ILE A 230 -3.57 -7.41 20.03
N PHE A 231 -3.55 -7.83 18.77
CA PHE A 231 -2.34 -8.33 18.12
C PHE A 231 -1.83 -7.35 17.04
N PRO A 232 -0.54 -7.40 16.68
CA PRO A 232 0.02 -6.58 15.61
C PRO A 232 -0.71 -6.71 14.27
N ASN A 233 -1.24 -7.91 13.97
CA ASN A 233 -1.96 -8.20 12.73
C ASN A 233 -3.46 -7.79 12.76
N SER A 234 -4.00 -7.44 13.92
CA SER A 234 -5.41 -7.10 14.11
C SER A 234 -5.80 -5.85 13.33
N GLN A 235 -6.83 -5.96 12.49
CA GLN A 235 -7.38 -4.85 11.71
C GLN A 235 -8.80 -5.16 11.23
N ILE A 236 -9.54 -4.12 10.88
CA ILE A 236 -10.81 -4.19 10.16
C ILE A 236 -10.51 -3.86 8.69
N ASN A 237 -10.60 -4.84 7.82
CA ASN A 237 -10.43 -4.69 6.38
C ASN A 237 -11.81 -4.45 5.73
N GLY A 238 -12.09 -3.22 5.33
CA GLY A 238 -13.36 -2.81 4.74
C GLY A 238 -14.01 -1.63 5.47
N ASN A 239 -15.35 -1.62 5.50
CA ASN A 239 -16.17 -0.53 6.00
C ASN A 239 -16.30 -0.59 7.54
N PHE A 240 -16.05 0.54 8.17
CA PHE A 240 -16.18 0.74 9.61
C PHE A 240 -16.83 2.09 9.89
N ARG A 241 -17.81 2.13 10.79
CA ARG A 241 -18.51 3.35 11.19
C ARG A 241 -18.38 3.57 12.69
N ARG A 242 -18.01 4.79 13.06
CA ARG A 242 -17.92 5.29 14.43
C ARG A 242 -19.04 6.31 14.65
N ASN A 243 -20.06 5.96 15.44
CA ASN A 243 -21.21 6.84 15.70
C ASN A 243 -21.03 7.76 16.89
N SER A 244 -20.05 7.48 17.75
CA SER A 244 -19.68 8.33 18.87
C SER A 244 -18.24 8.83 18.73
N LEU A 245 -18.10 10.15 18.74
CA LEU A 245 -16.83 10.86 18.58
C LEU A 245 -16.51 11.62 19.87
N THR A 246 -15.24 11.62 20.28
CA THR A 246 -14.76 12.36 21.45
C THR A 246 -13.73 13.39 21.00
N VAL A 247 -14.05 14.66 21.18
CA VAL A 247 -13.14 15.78 20.88
C VAL A 247 -11.95 15.75 21.84
N GLY A 248 -10.76 16.05 21.32
CA GLY A 248 -9.50 16.04 22.07
C GLY A 248 -8.81 14.68 22.08
N ASP A 249 -9.58 13.58 21.97
CA ASP A 249 -9.09 12.20 21.96
C ASP A 249 -8.85 11.67 20.55
N THR A 250 -7.95 10.70 20.45
CA THR A 250 -7.74 9.92 19.23
C THR A 250 -8.90 8.94 19.04
N ILE A 251 -9.49 8.93 17.86
CA ILE A 251 -10.57 8.03 17.46
C ILE A 251 -9.96 6.97 16.55
N LEU A 252 -9.82 5.74 17.05
CA LEU A 252 -9.28 4.62 16.28
C LEU A 252 -10.30 4.17 15.23
N LEU A 253 -9.80 3.94 14.01
CA LEU A 253 -10.58 3.52 12.86
C LEU A 253 -10.34 2.03 12.58
N ASN A 254 -9.74 1.69 11.45
CA ASN A 254 -9.63 0.32 10.98
C ASN A 254 -8.44 -0.47 11.58
N ALA A 255 -7.48 0.20 12.22
CA ALA A 255 -6.35 -0.42 12.90
C ALA A 255 -5.80 0.49 13.99
N LYS A 256 -4.95 -0.05 14.88
CA LYS A 256 -4.37 0.71 16.00
C LYS A 256 -3.63 2.00 15.58
N LEU A 257 -2.98 1.97 14.42
CA LEU A 257 -2.21 3.09 13.88
C LEU A 257 -3.00 3.91 12.83
N ILE A 258 -4.27 3.58 12.60
CA ILE A 258 -5.16 4.31 11.69
C ILE A 258 -6.23 4.99 12.53
N TRP A 259 -6.16 6.31 12.62
CA TRP A 259 -6.98 7.06 13.55
C TRP A 259 -7.18 8.50 13.11
N VAL A 260 -8.23 9.15 13.61
CA VAL A 260 -8.42 10.59 13.43
C VAL A 260 -8.57 11.28 14.77
N ARG A 261 -8.25 12.57 14.83
CA ARG A 261 -8.41 13.38 16.03
C ARG A 261 -8.96 14.75 15.64
N PHE A 262 -10.03 15.14 16.32
CA PHE A 262 -10.52 16.52 16.31
C PHE A 262 -9.96 17.21 17.55
N ALA A 263 -9.05 18.18 17.39
CA ALA A 263 -8.39 18.81 18.53
C ALA A 263 -9.38 19.64 19.37
N THR A 264 -10.28 20.36 18.71
CA THR A 264 -11.31 21.21 19.33
C THR A 264 -12.71 20.90 18.80
N LYS A 265 -13.73 21.53 19.41
CA LYS A 265 -15.12 21.38 18.97
C LYS A 265 -15.35 22.11 17.64
N GLU A 266 -14.64 23.20 17.42
CA GLU A 266 -14.62 23.95 16.17
C GLU A 266 -14.03 23.09 15.04
N ASP A 267 -12.98 22.31 15.34
CA ASP A 267 -12.38 21.37 14.39
C ASP A 267 -13.35 20.22 14.04
N LEU A 268 -14.22 19.81 14.96
CA LEU A 268 -15.26 18.80 14.68
C LEU A 268 -16.31 19.30 13.66
N GLY A 269 -16.67 20.58 13.73
CA GLY A 269 -17.73 21.15 12.90
C GLY A 269 -19.08 20.46 13.11
N ASP A 270 -19.75 20.11 12.01
CA ASP A 270 -21.06 19.44 12.02
C ASP A 270 -20.97 17.90 12.01
N VAL A 271 -19.76 17.33 12.08
CA VAL A 271 -19.55 15.88 12.03
C VAL A 271 -20.05 15.22 13.31
N VAL A 272 -20.98 14.28 13.20
CA VAL A 272 -21.49 13.48 14.33
C VAL A 272 -21.04 12.02 14.27
N SER A 273 -20.75 11.51 13.07
CA SER A 273 -20.20 10.16 12.90
C SER A 273 -19.15 10.11 11.79
N LEU A 274 -18.29 9.11 11.84
CA LEU A 274 -17.25 8.87 10.84
C LEU A 274 -17.49 7.53 10.16
N PHE A 275 -17.37 7.53 8.85
CA PHE A 275 -17.29 6.32 8.04
C PHE A 275 -15.87 6.21 7.47
N SER A 276 -15.23 5.07 7.68
CA SER A 276 -13.93 4.75 7.12
C SER A 276 -13.99 3.43 6.37
N ARG A 277 -13.44 3.43 5.16
CA ARG A 277 -13.17 2.22 4.38
C ARG A 277 -11.68 2.11 4.17
N VAL A 278 -11.08 1.06 4.71
CA VAL A 278 -9.65 0.77 4.51
C VAL A 278 -9.53 -0.62 3.93
N ARG A 279 -8.86 -0.74 2.77
CA ARG A 279 -8.58 -2.04 2.15
C ARG A 279 -7.09 -2.30 2.14
N SER A 280 -6.67 -3.30 2.91
CA SER A 280 -5.30 -3.83 2.89
C SER A 280 -5.04 -4.56 1.58
N LYS A 281 -3.79 -4.57 1.10
CA LYS A 281 -3.42 -5.27 -0.14
C LYS A 281 -4.33 -4.92 -1.32
N THR A 282 -4.54 -3.62 -1.52
CA THR A 282 -5.35 -3.11 -2.62
C THR A 282 -4.77 -1.78 -3.10
N PHE A 283 -4.47 -1.69 -4.40
CA PHE A 283 -4.14 -0.42 -5.05
C PHE A 283 -5.37 0.42 -5.32
N HIS A 284 -5.17 1.74 -5.38
CA HIS A 284 -6.27 2.64 -5.72
C HIS A 284 -6.66 2.50 -7.20
N LEU A 285 -7.96 2.58 -7.50
CA LEU A 285 -8.49 2.50 -8.87
C LEU A 285 -8.31 3.79 -9.69
N PHE A 286 -7.87 4.88 -9.06
CA PHE A 286 -7.64 6.14 -9.76
C PHE A 286 -6.29 6.13 -10.48
N PRO A 287 -6.11 6.98 -11.51
CA PRO A 287 -4.81 7.15 -12.18
C PRO A 287 -3.65 7.26 -11.20
N GLN A 288 -2.52 6.64 -11.53
CA GLN A 288 -1.31 6.54 -10.69
C GLN A 288 -1.50 5.81 -9.34
N GLY A 289 -2.67 5.21 -9.08
CA GLY A 289 -2.93 4.46 -7.84
C GLY A 289 -2.09 3.19 -7.67
N GLN A 290 -1.57 2.63 -8.77
CA GLN A 290 -0.66 1.48 -8.78
C GLN A 290 0.80 1.85 -8.43
N GLU A 291 1.11 3.15 -8.41
CA GLU A 291 2.42 3.69 -8.01
C GLU A 291 2.47 4.05 -6.52
N LYS A 292 1.39 3.72 -5.78
CA LYS A 292 1.20 4.03 -4.36
C LYS A 292 1.46 2.78 -3.51
N VAL A 293 1.46 2.95 -2.20
CA VAL A 293 1.33 1.83 -1.25
C VAL A 293 0.06 1.04 -1.57
N GLU A 294 0.14 -0.29 -1.46
CA GLU A 294 -0.94 -1.25 -1.71
C GLU A 294 -1.99 -1.24 -0.59
N ARG A 295 -2.50 -0.07 -0.25
CA ARG A 295 -3.57 0.15 0.73
C ARG A 295 -4.39 1.37 0.34
N THR A 296 -5.72 1.22 0.34
CA THR A 296 -6.64 2.34 0.07
C THR A 296 -7.33 2.82 1.33
N PHE A 297 -7.62 4.13 1.36
CA PHE A 297 -8.39 4.76 2.41
C PHE A 297 -9.50 5.60 1.78
N TYR A 298 -10.69 5.48 2.33
CA TYR A 298 -11.78 6.42 2.12
C TYR A 298 -12.31 6.81 3.49
N ILE A 299 -12.32 8.10 3.80
CA ILE A 299 -12.83 8.62 5.06
C ILE A 299 -13.89 9.66 4.73
N ASN A 300 -15.00 9.61 5.46
CA ASN A 300 -16.11 10.51 5.31
C ASN A 300 -16.70 10.86 6.68
N GLY A 301 -17.09 12.12 6.85
CA GLY A 301 -17.85 12.60 8.00
C GLY A 301 -19.32 12.66 7.66
N ILE A 302 -20.17 12.39 8.64
CA ILE A 302 -21.63 12.38 8.45
C ILE A 302 -22.23 13.34 9.47
N ASP A 303 -23.18 14.15 9.03
CA ASP A 303 -23.88 15.12 9.87
C ASP A 303 -25.05 14.49 10.65
N LYS A 304 -25.71 15.29 11.49
CA LYS A 304 -26.88 14.87 12.28
C LYS A 304 -28.09 14.42 11.46
N ASN A 305 -28.12 14.71 10.16
CA ASN A 305 -29.19 14.33 9.24
C ASN A 305 -28.81 13.11 8.39
N ASP A 306 -27.71 12.42 8.74
CA ASP A 306 -27.14 11.29 8.01
C ASP A 306 -26.68 11.66 6.58
N VAL A 307 -26.20 12.90 6.40
CA VAL A 307 -25.67 13.42 5.13
C VAL A 307 -24.15 13.49 5.17
N ASP A 308 -23.52 13.06 4.08
CA ASP A 308 -22.07 13.13 3.88
C ASP A 308 -21.57 14.59 3.87
N LEU A 309 -20.62 14.87 4.75
CA LEU A 309 -19.89 16.13 4.83
C LEU A 309 -18.54 15.98 4.15
N LEU A 310 -18.27 16.78 3.12
CA LEU A 310 -16.98 16.76 2.44
C LEU A 310 -15.96 17.77 3.00
N LYS A 311 -16.42 18.78 3.74
CA LYS A 311 -15.63 19.91 4.28
C LYS A 311 -16.30 20.51 5.51
N GLY A 312 -15.63 21.45 6.18
CA GLY A 312 -16.17 22.18 7.34
C GLY A 312 -15.72 21.60 8.68
N PHE A 313 -14.61 20.88 8.66
CA PHE A 313 -13.97 20.26 9.81
C PHE A 313 -12.45 20.40 9.65
N ARG A 314 -11.72 19.96 10.68
CA ARG A 314 -10.27 19.81 10.66
C ARG A 314 -9.88 18.60 11.49
N ILE A 315 -9.05 17.72 10.95
CA ILE A 315 -8.54 16.55 11.69
C ILE A 315 -7.03 16.43 11.59
N ASP A 316 -6.44 15.85 12.62
CA ASP A 316 -5.19 15.11 12.46
C ASP A 316 -5.54 13.68 12.04
N PHE A 317 -4.90 13.17 11.00
CA PHE A 317 -5.11 11.84 10.48
C PHE A 317 -3.84 11.01 10.59
N GLY A 318 -3.85 10.02 11.48
CA GLY A 318 -2.85 8.96 11.54
C GLY A 318 -3.16 7.89 10.49
N PHE A 319 -2.21 7.66 9.58
CA PHE A 319 -2.30 6.66 8.52
C PHE A 319 -1.17 5.63 8.67
N ALA A 320 -1.43 4.38 8.27
CA ALA A 320 -0.48 3.31 8.41
C ALA A 320 -0.69 2.19 7.38
N TRP A 321 0.39 1.47 7.08
CA TRP A 321 0.39 0.32 6.16
C TRP A 321 1.36 -0.75 6.66
N ARG A 322 1.19 -1.98 6.16
CA ARG A 322 2.09 -3.10 6.45
C ARG A 322 3.43 -2.87 5.79
N PHE A 323 4.48 -2.93 6.59
CA PHE A 323 5.86 -2.85 6.13
C PHE A 323 6.57 -4.13 6.54
N PHE A 324 6.90 -4.99 5.57
CA PHE A 324 7.51 -6.29 5.81
C PHE A 324 8.48 -6.62 4.68
N SER A 325 9.70 -6.06 4.72
CA SER A 325 10.68 -6.17 3.62
C SER A 325 10.94 -7.60 3.13
N ASP A 326 10.72 -8.59 4.00
CA ASP A 326 11.08 -9.99 3.75
C ASP A 326 9.87 -10.86 3.35
N ASP A 327 8.63 -10.34 3.38
CA ASP A 327 7.41 -11.08 3.02
C ASP A 327 6.46 -10.25 2.14
N VAL A 328 6.52 -10.51 0.83
CA VAL A 328 5.71 -9.85 -0.19
C VAL A 328 4.20 -10.13 -0.03
N GLN A 329 3.81 -11.21 0.66
CA GLN A 329 2.39 -11.50 0.91
C GLN A 329 1.77 -10.54 1.95
N ILE A 330 2.61 -9.90 2.77
CA ILE A 330 2.18 -9.00 3.83
C ILE A 330 2.57 -7.55 3.50
N ASP A 331 3.74 -7.31 2.90
CA ASP A 331 4.25 -5.96 2.63
C ASP A 331 3.38 -5.17 1.66
N GLU A 332 2.90 -4.00 2.09
CA GLU A 332 2.08 -3.13 1.25
C GLU A 332 2.91 -1.99 0.63
N SER A 333 4.21 -1.94 0.88
CA SER A 333 5.05 -0.77 0.57
C SER A 333 5.24 -0.54 -0.94
N ASN A 334 5.00 -1.57 -1.77
CA ASN A 334 5.16 -1.50 -3.22
C ASN A 334 6.58 -1.04 -3.64
N GLY A 335 7.60 -1.46 -2.88
CA GLY A 335 8.99 -1.07 -3.09
C GLY A 335 9.32 0.40 -2.76
N LEU A 336 8.37 1.16 -2.21
CA LEU A 336 8.58 2.55 -1.86
C LEU A 336 9.26 2.71 -0.49
N VAL A 337 10.08 3.76 -0.34
CA VAL A 337 10.84 4.02 0.89
C VAL A 337 9.97 4.74 1.93
N PRO A 338 9.69 4.16 3.11
CA PRO A 338 8.69 4.71 4.04
C PRO A 338 8.89 6.16 4.47
N ASN A 339 10.12 6.60 4.69
CA ASN A 339 10.44 7.95 5.18
C ASN A 339 10.31 9.06 4.10
N GLU A 340 10.02 8.70 2.85
CA GLU A 340 9.77 9.60 1.72
C GLU A 340 8.28 9.70 1.37
N LEU A 341 7.43 8.93 2.07
CA LEU A 341 6.01 8.85 1.80
C LEU A 341 5.20 9.89 2.55
N VAL A 342 4.09 10.27 1.94
CA VAL A 342 3.07 11.14 2.53
C VAL A 342 1.69 10.62 2.20
N LEU A 343 0.71 11.04 3.00
CA LEU A 343 -0.69 10.90 2.64
C LEU A 343 -0.99 11.79 1.43
N GLN A 344 -1.72 11.26 0.47
CA GLN A 344 -2.17 11.97 -0.72
C GLN A 344 -3.68 11.85 -0.83
N ARG A 345 -4.36 12.96 -1.14
CA ARG A 345 -5.80 13.03 -1.34
C ARG A 345 -6.11 13.12 -2.82
N TRP A 346 -7.10 12.36 -3.29
CA TRP A 346 -7.57 12.49 -4.67
C TRP A 346 -8.49 13.70 -4.83
N GLU A 347 -8.12 14.67 -5.68
CA GLU A 347 -8.94 15.83 -6.01
C GLU A 347 -8.85 16.14 -7.51
N LYS A 348 -10.01 16.38 -8.15
CA LYS A 348 -10.08 16.90 -9.54
C LYS A 348 -9.14 16.20 -10.53
N ASN A 349 -9.05 14.87 -10.47
CA ASN A 349 -8.19 14.02 -11.30
C ASN A 349 -6.68 14.02 -10.98
N SER A 350 -6.27 14.47 -9.80
CA SER A 350 -4.88 14.36 -9.34
C SER A 350 -4.77 14.00 -7.87
N TRP A 351 -3.63 13.41 -7.50
CA TRP A 351 -3.24 13.17 -6.10
C TRP A 351 -2.59 14.41 -5.53
N ILE A 352 -3.12 14.98 -4.47
CA ILE A 352 -2.59 16.17 -3.79
C ILE A 352 -1.94 15.75 -2.47
N ASP A 353 -0.68 16.15 -2.25
CA ASP A 353 0.04 15.85 -1.02
C ASP A 353 -0.62 16.53 0.18
N VAL A 354 -0.87 15.76 1.23
CA VAL A 354 -1.36 16.23 2.52
C VAL A 354 -0.19 16.23 3.49
N ILE A 355 0.70 17.22 3.30
CA ILE A 355 2.01 17.29 3.93
C ILE A 355 1.87 17.52 5.45
N SER A 356 2.75 16.87 6.21
CA SER A 356 3.01 17.21 7.61
C SER A 356 4.50 17.42 7.83
N ASP A 357 4.85 18.01 8.97
CA ASP A 357 6.24 18.25 9.37
C ASP A 357 6.95 16.96 9.78
N GLU A 358 6.22 15.87 10.06
CA GLU A 358 6.77 14.59 10.50
C GLU A 358 6.82 13.57 9.36
N LYS A 359 8.03 13.04 9.10
CA LYS A 359 8.20 11.90 8.20
C LYS A 359 7.60 10.62 8.79
N PRO A 360 7.06 9.71 7.98
CA PRO A 360 6.61 8.42 8.46
C PRO A 360 7.73 7.63 9.15
N LYS A 361 7.32 6.84 10.15
CA LYS A 361 8.16 6.00 11.00
C LYS A 361 7.85 4.52 10.75
N ILE A 362 8.80 3.65 11.05
CA ILE A 362 8.64 2.20 10.97
C ILE A 362 8.63 1.64 12.39
N ASP A 363 7.60 0.85 12.71
CA ASP A 363 7.54 0.00 13.89
C ASP A 363 7.89 -1.44 13.48
N PHE A 364 9.16 -1.80 13.66
CA PHE A 364 9.69 -3.12 13.35
C PHE A 364 9.13 -4.23 14.25
N TYR A 365 8.59 -3.90 15.43
CA TYR A 365 8.00 -4.93 16.30
C TYR A 365 6.65 -5.39 15.76
N SER A 366 5.85 -4.46 15.24
CA SER A 366 4.51 -4.76 14.73
C SER A 366 4.42 -4.87 13.21
N ASN A 367 5.53 -4.62 12.49
CA ASN A 367 5.64 -4.61 11.04
C ASN A 367 4.65 -3.66 10.37
N TRP A 368 4.60 -2.45 10.92
CA TRP A 368 3.83 -1.33 10.38
C TRP A 368 4.76 -0.16 10.08
N ALA A 369 4.49 0.54 8.99
CA ALA A 369 4.94 1.90 8.82
C ALA A 369 3.74 2.83 8.96
N TYR A 370 3.96 4.02 9.53
CA TYR A 370 2.89 4.94 9.87
C TYR A 370 3.36 6.40 9.84
N GLY A 371 2.43 7.30 9.54
CA GLY A 371 2.65 8.74 9.53
C GLY A 371 1.42 9.48 10.04
N ILE A 372 1.55 10.80 10.19
CA ILE A 372 0.48 11.69 10.63
C ILE A 372 0.39 12.83 9.63
N SER A 373 -0.82 13.16 9.20
CA SER A 373 -1.13 14.38 8.44
C SER A 373 -1.98 15.30 9.30
N ASN A 374 -1.49 16.51 9.58
CA ASN A 374 -2.17 17.48 10.43
C ASN A 374 -3.10 18.37 9.61
N ASN A 375 -4.14 18.90 10.25
CA ASN A 375 -5.05 19.90 9.67
C ASN A 375 -5.73 19.47 8.35
N VAL A 376 -6.06 18.20 8.19
CA VAL A 376 -6.82 17.70 7.04
C VAL A 376 -8.24 18.26 7.10
N ASP A 377 -8.66 18.95 6.04
CA ASP A 377 -9.89 19.77 6.02
C ASP A 377 -10.95 19.27 5.03
N ARG A 378 -10.66 18.16 4.34
CA ARG A 378 -11.60 17.50 3.42
C ARG A 378 -11.50 16.00 3.48
N PHE A 379 -12.66 15.38 3.38
CA PHE A 379 -12.84 13.95 3.33
C PHE A 379 -12.77 13.45 1.89
N GLY A 380 -12.76 12.13 1.71
CA GLY A 380 -12.72 11.47 0.41
C GLY A 380 -11.74 10.32 0.36
N ASN A 381 -11.17 10.12 -0.83
CA ASN A 381 -10.23 9.04 -1.11
C ASN A 381 -8.79 9.49 -0.85
N PHE A 382 -8.03 8.65 -0.15
CA PHE A 382 -6.62 8.85 0.12
C PHE A 382 -5.81 7.63 -0.27
N ALA A 383 -4.55 7.89 -0.59
CA ALA A 383 -3.51 6.91 -0.81
C ALA A 383 -2.24 7.37 -0.08
N ILE A 384 -1.23 6.50 -0.02
CA ILE A 384 0.09 6.83 0.50
C ILE A 384 1.08 6.69 -0.65
N GLY A 385 1.84 7.74 -0.93
CA GLY A 385 2.77 7.75 -2.05
C GLY A 385 3.94 8.68 -1.81
N LEU A 386 4.90 8.65 -2.73
CA LEU A 386 6.02 9.60 -2.71
C LEU A 386 5.48 11.02 -2.77
N LEU A 387 6.09 11.92 -1.98
CA LEU A 387 5.91 13.36 -2.16
C LEU A 387 6.08 13.69 -3.64
N GLN A 388 5.18 14.50 -4.20
CA GLN A 388 5.23 14.82 -5.63
C GLN A 388 6.61 15.32 -6.06
N LYS A 389 7.27 16.11 -5.22
CA LYS A 389 8.60 16.66 -5.50
C LYS A 389 9.70 15.60 -5.73
N TYR A 390 9.49 14.38 -5.24
CA TYR A 390 10.36 13.22 -5.45
C TYR A 390 9.92 12.33 -6.62
N ASN A 391 8.86 12.68 -7.34
CA ASN A 391 8.56 12.03 -8.62
C ASN A 391 9.73 12.26 -9.57
N SER A 392 10.29 11.16 -10.06
CA SER A 392 11.37 11.14 -11.03
C SER A 392 10.80 10.83 -12.41
N PHE A 393 10.98 11.74 -13.36
CA PHE A 393 10.66 11.54 -14.76
C PHE A 393 11.90 11.06 -15.51
N VAL A 394 11.77 9.99 -16.29
CA VAL A 394 12.89 9.42 -17.06
C VAL A 394 12.86 9.98 -18.48
N PHE A 395 14.01 10.46 -18.95
CA PHE A 395 14.22 10.89 -20.32
C PHE A 395 15.25 9.98 -21.00
N ARG A 396 14.85 9.41 -22.14
CA ARG A 396 15.69 8.55 -22.98
C ARG A 396 15.82 9.18 -24.34
N ALA A 397 17.05 9.38 -24.80
CA ALA A 397 17.31 9.87 -26.14
C ALA A 397 18.61 9.31 -26.71
N ASP A 398 18.60 9.19 -28.04
CA ASP A 398 19.73 8.76 -28.84
C ASP A 398 20.20 9.90 -29.73
N VAL A 399 21.51 10.13 -29.78
CA VAL A 399 22.16 11.12 -30.64
C VAL A 399 23.50 10.59 -31.13
N PHE A 400 23.91 10.93 -32.35
CA PHE A 400 25.23 10.59 -32.87
C PHE A 400 26.04 11.86 -33.16
N LEU A 401 27.36 11.76 -33.07
CA LEU A 401 28.33 12.78 -33.46
C LEU A 401 29.04 12.30 -34.73
N GLU A 402 29.08 13.12 -35.78
CA GLU A 402 29.59 12.66 -37.07
C GLU A 402 31.06 12.24 -37.03
N GLY A 403 31.85 12.87 -36.16
CA GLY A 403 33.28 12.67 -36.10
C GLY A 403 33.67 11.31 -35.58
N SER A 404 33.03 10.90 -34.48
CA SER A 404 33.23 9.60 -33.86
C SER A 404 32.45 8.48 -34.54
N TYR A 405 31.55 8.77 -35.48
CA TYR A 405 30.73 7.73 -36.11
C TYR A 405 31.57 6.74 -36.93
N ILE A 406 31.38 5.44 -36.67
CA ILE A 406 32.13 4.38 -37.34
C ILE A 406 31.50 4.11 -38.70
N LYS A 407 32.22 4.45 -39.76
CA LYS A 407 31.79 4.17 -41.14
C LYS A 407 31.50 2.68 -41.31
N ASN A 408 30.37 2.39 -41.98
CA ASN A 408 29.87 1.04 -42.26
C ASN A 408 29.42 0.23 -41.03
N GLN A 409 29.31 0.85 -39.84
CA GLN A 409 28.70 0.22 -38.67
C GLN A 409 27.50 1.04 -38.23
N LYS A 410 26.30 0.51 -38.47
CA LYS A 410 25.05 1.18 -38.11
C LYS A 410 25.02 1.40 -36.59
N ASN A 411 24.78 2.65 -36.20
CA ASN A 411 24.58 3.08 -34.82
C ASN A 411 25.78 2.83 -33.88
N GLN A 412 27.00 2.99 -34.38
CA GLN A 412 28.20 2.92 -33.55
C GLN A 412 29.13 4.12 -33.70
N MET A 413 29.67 4.56 -32.56
CA MET A 413 30.72 5.58 -32.45
C MET A 413 31.98 5.02 -31.79
N THR A 414 33.12 5.65 -32.05
CA THR A 414 34.40 5.35 -31.39
C THR A 414 34.42 5.86 -29.96
N THR A 415 35.18 5.19 -29.10
CA THR A 415 35.35 5.55 -27.67
C THR A 415 36.82 5.84 -27.36
N PHE A 416 37.54 6.42 -28.33
CA PHE A 416 38.98 6.67 -28.22
C PHE A 416 39.31 7.61 -27.06
N LEU A 417 38.52 8.66 -26.85
CA LEU A 417 38.69 9.55 -25.70
C LEU A 417 38.54 8.84 -24.36
N TRP A 418 37.55 7.94 -24.23
CA TRP A 418 37.34 7.17 -23.01
C TRP A 418 38.45 6.15 -22.77
N SER A 419 38.75 5.32 -23.76
CA SER A 419 39.81 4.31 -23.67
C SER A 419 41.21 4.92 -23.48
N GLY A 420 41.43 6.16 -23.96
CA GLY A 420 42.63 6.95 -23.73
C GLY A 420 42.67 7.72 -22.40
N GLY A 421 41.62 7.64 -21.56
CA GLY A 421 41.53 8.36 -20.29
C GLY A 421 41.50 9.89 -20.43
N LEU A 422 40.98 10.38 -21.56
CA LEU A 422 40.92 11.81 -21.88
C LEU A 422 39.61 12.45 -21.42
N ILE A 423 38.52 11.69 -21.28
CA ILE A 423 37.24 12.21 -20.76
C ILE A 423 37.39 12.81 -19.36
N GLN A 424 38.22 12.19 -18.50
CA GLN A 424 38.49 12.70 -17.14
C GLN A 424 39.22 14.06 -17.13
N LYS A 425 39.71 14.54 -18.28
CA LYS A 425 40.34 15.84 -18.45
C LYS A 425 39.39 16.93 -18.96
N THR A 426 38.08 16.66 -18.99
CA THR A 426 37.08 17.64 -19.40
C THR A 426 37.14 18.91 -18.55
N ASP A 427 37.30 20.05 -19.20
CA ASP A 427 37.31 21.36 -18.55
C ASP A 427 35.90 21.96 -18.51
N PHE A 428 35.23 21.85 -17.36
CA PHE A 428 33.88 22.35 -17.17
C PHE A 428 33.76 23.88 -17.10
N SER A 429 34.88 24.63 -17.13
CA SER A 429 34.83 26.09 -17.22
C SER A 429 34.52 26.60 -18.64
N LYS A 430 34.60 25.71 -19.64
CA LYS A 430 34.34 25.99 -21.05
C LYS A 430 32.88 25.77 -21.45
N TYR A 431 32.47 26.43 -22.53
CA TYR A 431 31.18 26.19 -23.17
C TYR A 431 31.14 24.80 -23.86
N PRO A 432 30.01 24.07 -23.84
CA PRO A 432 28.71 24.40 -23.23
C PRO A 432 28.61 24.06 -21.74
N TYR A 433 29.62 23.41 -21.15
CA TYR A 433 29.54 22.87 -19.79
C TYR A 433 29.36 23.94 -18.71
N ASN A 434 29.95 25.12 -18.91
CA ASN A 434 29.83 26.26 -18.01
C ASN A 434 28.41 26.83 -17.85
N MET A 435 27.44 26.35 -18.65
CA MET A 435 26.02 26.66 -18.48
C MET A 435 25.40 25.90 -17.30
N VAL A 436 25.99 24.79 -16.88
CA VAL A 436 25.50 23.95 -15.78
C VAL A 436 26.07 24.46 -14.46
N LYS A 437 25.22 24.97 -13.57
CA LYS A 437 25.66 25.66 -12.34
C LYS A 437 26.17 24.73 -11.24
N ASN A 438 25.81 23.45 -11.25
CA ASN A 438 26.08 22.51 -10.15
C ASN A 438 26.51 21.13 -10.67
N ILE A 439 27.63 21.06 -11.40
CA ILE A 439 28.18 19.77 -11.84
C ILE A 439 28.73 19.02 -10.61
N PRO A 440 28.33 17.75 -10.36
CA PRO A 440 28.86 16.96 -9.25
C PRO A 440 30.39 16.85 -9.29
N SER A 441 31.05 17.07 -8.15
CA SER A 441 32.52 17.06 -8.06
C SER A 441 33.17 15.72 -8.39
N ASP A 442 32.38 14.65 -8.41
CA ASP A 442 32.74 13.28 -8.72
C ASP A 442 32.27 12.81 -10.10
N PHE A 443 31.62 13.68 -10.89
CA PHE A 443 31.08 13.32 -12.21
C PHE A 443 32.11 12.62 -13.10
N LEU A 444 33.35 13.16 -13.17
CA LEU A 444 34.45 12.60 -13.95
C LEU A 444 35.22 11.45 -13.27
N LYS A 445 34.95 11.15 -11.98
CA LYS A 445 35.67 10.07 -11.27
C LYS A 445 35.20 8.69 -11.70
N ASN A 446 33.91 8.57 -12.05
CA ASN A 446 33.25 7.32 -12.38
C ASN A 446 32.66 7.39 -13.80
N VAL A 447 33.50 7.66 -14.81
CA VAL A 447 33.04 7.64 -16.20
C VAL A 447 32.59 6.22 -16.56
N PRO A 448 31.32 6.01 -16.99
CA PRO A 448 30.82 4.69 -17.39
C PRO A 448 31.64 4.07 -18.53
N ASP A 449 31.47 2.78 -18.81
CA ASP A 449 32.08 2.13 -19.98
C ASP A 449 31.51 2.71 -21.29
N SER A 450 32.33 2.71 -22.34
CA SER A 450 31.92 2.96 -23.72
C SER A 450 31.37 4.37 -23.98
N ILE A 451 31.92 5.35 -23.28
CA ILE A 451 31.62 6.77 -23.49
C ILE A 451 32.39 7.32 -24.69
N VAL A 452 31.69 8.10 -25.52
CA VAL A 452 32.25 8.87 -26.63
C VAL A 452 32.72 10.22 -26.12
N ASP A 453 31.82 10.98 -25.47
CA ASP A 453 32.11 12.30 -24.93
C ASP A 453 31.03 12.77 -23.93
N VAL A 454 31.15 14.03 -23.48
CA VAL A 454 30.21 14.72 -22.59
C VAL A 454 29.34 15.70 -23.36
N VAL A 455 28.02 15.63 -23.15
CA VAL A 455 27.01 16.51 -23.74
C VAL A 455 26.26 17.31 -22.68
N VAL A 456 25.62 18.40 -23.08
CA VAL A 456 24.68 19.16 -22.25
C VAL A 456 23.27 19.01 -22.82
N VAL A 457 22.33 18.61 -21.97
CA VAL A 457 20.91 18.47 -22.29
C VAL A 457 20.15 19.65 -21.69
N GLU A 458 19.34 20.30 -22.53
CA GLU A 458 18.46 21.39 -22.12
C GLU A 458 17.00 21.01 -22.33
N LEU A 459 16.15 21.33 -21.35
CA LEU A 459 14.70 21.28 -21.48
C LEU A 459 14.14 22.70 -21.47
N ARG A 460 13.40 23.08 -22.52
CA ARG A 460 12.84 24.42 -22.67
C ARG A 460 11.32 24.37 -22.85
N LYS A 461 10.58 25.22 -22.12
CA LYS A 461 9.11 25.31 -22.28
C LYS A 461 8.67 25.86 -23.63
N THR A 462 9.43 26.82 -24.15
CA THR A 462 9.25 27.33 -25.51
C THR A 462 10.60 27.33 -26.21
N ARG A 463 10.58 27.22 -27.55
CA ARG A 463 11.78 27.12 -28.41
C ARG A 463 12.90 28.10 -28.04
N ASN A 464 12.56 29.37 -27.82
CA ASN A 464 13.50 30.46 -27.54
C ASN A 464 13.55 30.89 -26.07
N SER A 465 12.92 30.13 -25.15
CA SER A 465 13.01 30.42 -23.72
C SER A 465 14.37 30.06 -23.13
N THR A 466 14.68 30.65 -21.98
CA THR A 466 15.75 30.12 -21.12
C THR A 466 15.40 28.69 -20.71
N PRO A 467 16.38 27.77 -20.69
CA PRO A 467 16.11 26.40 -20.29
C PRO A 467 15.56 26.34 -18.85
N ASN A 468 14.50 25.55 -18.68
CA ASN A 468 13.94 25.20 -17.38
C ASN A 468 14.91 24.29 -16.61
N LEU A 469 15.56 23.38 -17.33
CA LEU A 469 16.52 22.43 -16.82
C LEU A 469 17.71 22.38 -17.77
N ILE A 470 18.93 22.37 -17.21
CA ILE A 470 20.19 22.18 -17.92
C ILE A 470 20.98 21.13 -17.15
N GLN A 471 21.32 20.02 -17.79
CA GLN A 471 22.03 18.91 -17.16
C GLN A 471 23.18 18.44 -18.04
N ILE A 472 24.28 18.05 -17.38
CA ILE A 472 25.41 17.40 -18.03
C ILE A 472 25.19 15.88 -18.08
N ALA A 473 25.56 15.24 -19.18
CA ALA A 473 25.37 13.83 -19.40
C ALA A 473 26.51 13.24 -20.23
N TYR A 474 26.67 11.92 -20.17
CA TYR A 474 27.58 11.18 -21.03
C TYR A 474 26.87 10.68 -22.28
N LEU A 475 27.58 10.72 -23.41
CA LEU A 475 27.15 10.11 -24.65
C LEU A 475 27.85 8.76 -24.83
N ARG A 476 27.09 7.67 -24.96
CA ARG A 476 27.61 6.33 -25.21
C ARG A 476 27.83 6.06 -26.69
N ASN A 477 28.64 5.05 -27.00
CA ASN A 477 28.95 4.64 -28.36
C ASN A 477 27.76 4.16 -29.20
N ASP A 478 26.71 3.68 -28.53
CA ASP A 478 25.43 3.29 -29.12
C ASP A 478 24.47 4.48 -29.34
N GLY A 479 24.92 5.70 -29.00
CA GLY A 479 24.17 6.94 -29.17
C GLY A 479 23.36 7.36 -27.94
N ARG A 480 23.23 6.48 -26.94
CA ARG A 480 22.41 6.78 -25.75
C ARG A 480 23.03 7.87 -24.90
N ILE A 481 22.17 8.79 -24.45
CA ILE A 481 22.53 9.79 -23.43
C ILE A 481 22.27 9.20 -22.04
N VAL A 482 23.28 9.20 -21.18
CA VAL A 482 23.23 8.58 -19.85
C VAL A 482 23.81 9.46 -18.74
N ASN A 483 23.39 9.19 -17.51
CA ASN A 483 23.95 9.82 -16.31
C ASN A 483 25.31 9.21 -15.92
N GLU A 484 25.88 9.68 -14.81
CA GLU A 484 27.15 9.22 -14.25
C GLU A 484 27.18 7.75 -13.82
N LEU A 485 26.01 7.10 -13.70
CA LEU A 485 25.87 5.68 -13.42
C LEU A 485 25.68 4.84 -14.69
N GLY A 486 25.68 5.45 -15.88
CA GLY A 486 25.40 4.78 -17.14
C GLY A 486 23.92 4.43 -17.35
N GLN A 487 23.02 5.07 -16.60
CA GLN A 487 21.56 4.90 -16.67
C GLN A 487 20.91 6.06 -17.44
N ASP A 488 19.64 5.90 -17.84
CA ASP A 488 18.88 7.00 -18.46
C ASP A 488 18.78 8.22 -17.54
N LEU A 489 18.64 9.41 -18.13
CA LEU A 489 18.50 10.63 -17.34
C LEU A 489 17.20 10.62 -16.55
N SER A 490 17.29 10.98 -15.27
CA SER A 490 16.16 11.11 -14.36
C SER A 490 16.07 12.53 -13.84
N PHE A 491 14.91 13.16 -13.99
CA PHE A 491 14.64 14.53 -13.56
C PHE A 491 13.58 14.56 -12.47
N ARG A 492 13.73 15.45 -11.51
CA ARG A 492 12.76 15.69 -10.43
C ARG A 492 12.05 17.02 -10.64
N ILE A 493 10.92 17.22 -9.97
CA ILE A 493 10.21 18.52 -9.98
C ILE A 493 11.14 19.64 -9.49
N GLU A 494 11.96 19.35 -8.47
CA GLU A 494 12.94 20.32 -7.92
C GLU A 494 13.97 20.79 -8.96
N ASP A 495 14.16 20.03 -10.05
CA ASP A 495 15.05 20.39 -11.15
C ASP A 495 14.40 21.33 -12.18
N GLY A 496 13.14 21.75 -11.96
CA GLY A 496 12.41 22.69 -12.81
C GLY A 496 11.44 22.04 -13.82
N ILE A 497 11.09 20.76 -13.62
CA ILE A 497 10.04 20.07 -14.39
C ILE A 497 8.67 20.23 -13.74
N ASP A 498 7.61 20.26 -14.56
CA ASP A 498 6.22 20.36 -14.10
C ASP A 498 5.81 19.14 -13.27
N SER A 499 4.85 19.32 -12.36
CA SER A 499 4.49 18.30 -11.37
C SER A 499 3.89 17.01 -11.92
N SER A 500 3.39 17.04 -13.15
CA SER A 500 2.88 15.88 -13.90
C SER A 500 3.83 15.36 -14.97
N GLY A 501 5.04 15.92 -15.04
CA GLY A 501 5.80 15.95 -16.28
C GLY A 501 5.22 17.00 -17.24
N GLY A 502 5.84 17.16 -18.40
CA GLY A 502 5.44 18.21 -19.35
C GLY A 502 6.02 18.04 -20.75
N GLU A 503 5.64 18.97 -21.61
CA GLU A 503 6.16 19.09 -22.98
C GLU A 503 7.32 20.08 -23.01
N TYR A 504 8.44 19.66 -23.59
CA TYR A 504 9.67 20.44 -23.63
C TYR A 504 10.33 20.36 -25.01
N PHE A 505 10.79 21.49 -25.51
CA PHE A 505 11.81 21.48 -26.57
C PHE A 505 13.12 20.99 -25.97
N VAL A 506 13.68 19.93 -26.53
CA VAL A 506 14.92 19.33 -26.04
C VAL A 506 16.06 19.78 -26.93
N ALA A 507 17.09 20.40 -26.33
CA ALA A 507 18.31 20.75 -27.04
C ALA A 507 19.50 19.95 -26.54
N ILE A 508 20.37 19.54 -27.45
CA ILE A 508 21.63 18.85 -27.16
C ILE A 508 22.77 19.75 -27.61
N ARG A 509 23.69 20.03 -26.69
CA ARG A 509 24.90 20.81 -26.96
C ARG A 509 26.15 19.97 -26.76
N HIS A 510 27.15 20.27 -27.57
CA HIS A 510 28.45 19.61 -27.52
C HIS A 510 29.58 20.62 -27.71
N ARG A 511 30.79 20.34 -27.23
CA ARG A 511 31.91 21.30 -27.25
C ARG A 511 32.37 21.69 -28.66
N ASN A 512 32.20 20.79 -29.63
CA ASN A 512 32.78 20.90 -30.97
C ASN A 512 31.86 20.44 -32.12
N HIS A 513 30.60 20.15 -31.82
CA HIS A 513 29.55 19.79 -32.77
C HIS A 513 28.37 20.76 -32.68
N ALA A 514 27.67 20.99 -33.80
CA ALA A 514 26.54 21.90 -33.91
C ALA A 514 25.41 21.47 -32.98
N ASP A 515 24.90 22.42 -32.21
CA ASP A 515 23.77 22.19 -31.33
C ASP A 515 22.51 21.84 -32.13
N ILE A 516 21.71 20.93 -31.59
CA ILE A 516 20.42 20.54 -32.17
C ILE A 516 19.32 20.81 -31.16
N ILE A 517 18.12 21.09 -31.65
CA ILE A 517 16.91 21.22 -30.85
C ILE A 517 15.75 20.53 -31.56
N SER A 518 14.81 19.98 -30.81
CA SER A 518 13.63 19.38 -31.39
C SER A 518 12.76 20.42 -32.11
N GLU A 519 12.18 20.07 -33.28
CA GLU A 519 11.28 20.94 -34.04
C GLU A 519 9.93 21.13 -33.30
N ILE A 520 9.51 20.08 -32.58
CA ILE A 520 8.30 20.07 -31.75
C ILE A 520 8.65 19.72 -30.29
N PRO A 521 7.80 20.10 -29.32
CA PRO A 521 7.96 19.66 -27.94
C PRO A 521 7.88 18.14 -27.79
N ILE A 522 8.74 17.59 -26.94
CA ILE A 522 8.79 16.19 -26.53
C ILE A 522 8.12 16.04 -25.17
N VAL A 523 7.27 15.03 -25.03
CA VAL A 523 6.54 14.73 -23.78
C VAL A 523 7.43 13.93 -22.81
N ILE A 524 7.71 14.49 -21.64
CA ILE A 524 8.48 13.83 -20.58
C ILE A 524 7.56 13.63 -19.37
N ASN A 525 7.09 12.40 -19.15
CA ASN A 525 6.25 12.01 -18.02
C ASN A 525 6.34 10.50 -17.71
N ASN A 526 5.60 10.00 -16.72
CA ASN A 526 5.63 8.57 -16.33
C ASN A 526 5.14 7.62 -17.43
N GLN A 527 4.30 8.08 -18.37
CA GLN A 527 3.82 7.27 -19.49
C GLN A 527 4.87 7.12 -20.59
N THR A 528 5.75 8.13 -20.74
CA THR A 528 6.82 8.12 -21.75
C THR A 528 8.14 7.56 -21.23
N LYS A 529 8.21 7.08 -19.97
CA LYS A 529 9.45 6.53 -19.35
C LYS A 529 10.13 5.41 -20.15
N ASN A 530 9.39 4.72 -21.01
CA ASN A 530 9.89 3.62 -21.83
C ASN A 530 10.16 4.00 -23.30
N ILE A 531 9.88 5.24 -23.69
CA ILE A 531 10.06 5.74 -25.07
C ILE A 531 11.45 6.36 -25.18
N ALA A 532 12.23 5.92 -26.16
CA ALA A 532 13.50 6.55 -26.54
C ALA A 532 13.26 7.50 -27.72
N TYR A 533 13.67 8.76 -27.56
CA TYR A 533 13.57 9.77 -28.61
C TYR A 533 14.82 9.75 -29.49
N ASN A 534 14.63 9.48 -30.78
CA ASN A 534 15.72 9.47 -31.73
C ASN A 534 16.01 10.88 -32.25
N LEU A 535 16.98 11.57 -31.64
CA LEU A 535 17.41 12.91 -32.03
C LEU A 535 18.29 12.91 -33.30
N THR A 536 18.40 11.76 -33.97
CA THR A 536 19.00 11.63 -35.30
C THR A 536 17.96 11.53 -36.40
N ASP A 537 16.67 11.57 -36.08
CA ASP A 537 15.60 11.68 -37.08
C ASP A 537 15.48 13.15 -37.55
N PRO A 538 15.75 13.47 -38.83
CA PRO A 538 15.57 14.81 -39.35
C PRO A 538 14.15 15.37 -39.18
N ASN A 539 13.12 14.53 -39.02
CA ASN A 539 11.76 15.01 -38.79
C ASN A 539 11.53 15.51 -37.36
N LEU A 540 12.36 15.08 -36.41
CA LEU A 540 12.28 15.51 -35.02
C LEU A 540 13.14 16.75 -34.76
N ILE A 541 14.10 17.07 -35.61
CA ILE A 541 15.10 18.12 -35.40
C ILE A 541 14.80 19.37 -36.23
N GLU A 542 14.96 20.53 -35.58
CA GLU A 542 14.81 21.82 -36.23
C GLU A 542 15.79 22.00 -37.40
N GLY A 543 15.27 22.41 -38.56
CA GLY A 543 16.03 22.52 -39.81
C GLY A 543 16.31 21.17 -40.50
N GLY A 544 15.88 20.07 -39.90
CA GLY A 544 15.94 18.71 -40.44
C GLY A 544 17.32 18.32 -40.98
N THR A 545 17.37 17.84 -42.22
CA THR A 545 18.61 17.39 -42.85
C THR A 545 19.63 18.50 -43.06
N SER A 546 19.22 19.78 -42.97
CA SER A 546 20.15 20.92 -43.04
C SER A 546 20.91 21.14 -41.73
N SER A 547 20.38 20.65 -40.61
CA SER A 547 21.01 20.75 -39.28
C SER A 547 21.87 19.53 -38.93
N LEU A 548 21.66 18.42 -39.62
CA LEU A 548 22.34 17.14 -39.37
C LEU A 548 23.24 16.71 -40.53
N LYS A 549 24.15 15.77 -40.28
CA LYS A 549 25.00 15.11 -41.29
C LYS A 549 24.52 13.69 -41.54
N LEU A 550 24.34 13.29 -42.79
CA LEU A 550 24.20 11.89 -43.15
C LEU A 550 25.55 11.16 -42.95
N VAL A 551 25.60 10.20 -42.04
CA VAL A 551 26.83 9.46 -41.66
C VAL A 551 26.79 7.99 -42.07
N TYR A 552 25.60 7.46 -42.32
CA TYR A 552 25.40 6.11 -42.80
C TYR A 552 24.19 6.08 -43.73
N ALA A 553 24.33 5.32 -44.82
CA ALA A 553 23.22 4.90 -45.65
C ALA A 553 23.47 3.46 -46.08
N ASP A 554 22.48 2.58 -45.99
CA ASP A 554 22.57 1.22 -46.54
C ASP A 554 21.85 1.09 -47.89
N GLU A 555 22.00 -0.08 -48.51
CA GLU A 555 21.38 -0.40 -49.80
C GLU A 555 19.84 -0.47 -49.72
N GLN A 556 19.31 -0.61 -48.51
CA GLN A 556 17.88 -0.67 -48.22
C GLN A 556 17.28 0.74 -48.03
N GLY A 557 18.11 1.79 -48.07
CA GLY A 557 17.69 3.19 -47.97
C GLY A 557 17.57 3.70 -46.54
N GLU A 558 18.00 2.92 -45.54
CA GLU A 558 18.07 3.39 -44.16
C GLU A 558 19.17 4.43 -44.02
N GLN A 559 18.86 5.53 -43.35
CA GLN A 559 19.77 6.65 -43.18
C GLN A 559 19.97 6.92 -41.69
N VAL A 560 21.23 7.10 -41.29
CA VAL A 560 21.58 7.59 -39.95
C VAL A 560 22.20 8.96 -40.10
N TYR A 561 21.68 9.89 -39.30
CA TYR A 561 22.18 11.24 -39.22
C TYR A 561 22.94 11.47 -37.91
N ALA A 562 23.76 12.51 -37.87
CA ALA A 562 24.53 12.88 -36.69
C ALA A 562 24.62 14.40 -36.58
N MET A 563 24.92 14.91 -35.39
CA MET A 563 25.31 16.30 -35.20
C MET A 563 26.56 16.58 -36.04
N LYS A 564 26.62 17.77 -36.66
CA LYS A 564 27.73 18.19 -37.50
C LYS A 564 28.91 18.63 -36.64
N GLY A 565 30.10 18.08 -36.85
CA GLY A 565 31.35 18.54 -36.28
C GLY A 565 31.83 19.81 -36.98
N GLY A 566 32.81 20.46 -36.36
CA GLY A 566 33.40 21.70 -36.88
C GLY A 566 32.88 22.98 -36.25
N PHE A 567 32.07 22.88 -35.19
CA PHE A 567 31.41 24.03 -34.56
C PHE A 567 32.05 24.29 -33.19
N TYR A 568 32.83 25.36 -33.08
CA TYR A 568 33.52 25.74 -31.85
C TYR A 568 33.24 27.19 -31.48
N VAL A 569 32.96 27.44 -30.19
CA VAL A 569 32.68 28.77 -29.64
C VAL A 569 33.92 29.32 -28.95
N TYR A 570 34.57 30.31 -29.57
CA TYR A 570 35.83 30.89 -29.06
C TYR A 570 35.63 32.06 -28.07
N ASP A 571 34.49 32.77 -28.12
CA ASP A 571 34.24 33.89 -27.19
C ASP A 571 32.76 34.04 -26.78
N SER A 572 32.54 34.83 -25.72
CA SER A 572 31.19 35.09 -25.17
C SER A 572 30.29 35.92 -26.10
N LYS A 573 30.83 36.61 -27.10
CA LYS A 573 30.06 37.34 -28.12
C LYS A 573 29.56 36.41 -29.24
N SER A 574 30.20 35.25 -29.39
CA SER A 574 29.84 34.18 -30.33
C SER A 574 28.71 33.31 -29.79
N LEU A 575 28.46 33.29 -28.47
CA LEU A 575 27.31 32.59 -27.86
C LEU A 575 25.96 33.04 -28.46
N ASP A 576 25.75 34.35 -28.61
CA ASP A 576 24.52 34.91 -29.20
C ASP A 576 24.40 34.60 -30.72
N LYS A 577 25.52 34.30 -31.39
CA LYS A 577 25.55 33.97 -32.82
C LYS A 577 25.21 32.51 -33.10
N GLN A 578 25.19 31.63 -32.10
CA GLN A 578 24.83 30.22 -32.30
C GLN A 578 23.32 30.07 -32.60
N LEU A 579 22.53 31.08 -32.23
CA LEU A 579 21.11 31.22 -32.55
C LEU A 579 20.86 31.70 -34.00
N ASN A 580 21.88 32.17 -34.71
CA ASN A 580 21.79 32.63 -36.10
C ASN A 580 22.82 31.89 -36.95
N PHE A 581 22.38 30.83 -37.62
CA PHE A 581 23.11 29.85 -38.45
C PHE A 581 24.09 30.41 -39.53
N ILE A 582 24.32 31.72 -39.62
CA ILE A 582 24.93 32.40 -40.78
C ILE A 582 26.38 32.88 -40.53
N ASP A 583 26.86 32.99 -39.28
CA ASP A 583 28.05 33.82 -39.02
C ASP A 583 29.06 33.26 -37.98
N PHE A 584 29.41 31.97 -38.09
CA PHE A 584 30.34 31.29 -37.17
C PHE A 584 31.75 30.99 -37.72
N TYR A 585 32.03 31.29 -38.98
CA TYR A 585 33.34 31.00 -39.58
C TYR A 585 34.29 32.18 -39.39
N SER A 586 35.21 32.11 -38.42
CA SER A 586 36.48 32.81 -38.58
C SER A 586 37.48 31.83 -39.18
N ASP A 587 37.53 31.78 -40.52
CA ASP A 587 38.40 30.89 -41.31
C ASP A 587 39.87 30.86 -40.80
N TYR A 588 40.32 31.97 -40.22
CA TYR A 588 41.67 32.15 -39.70
C TYR A 588 41.92 31.43 -38.36
N PHE A 589 40.94 31.36 -37.45
CA PHE A 589 41.15 30.83 -36.10
C PHE A 589 41.14 29.29 -36.08
N GLN A 590 40.17 28.65 -36.74
CA GLN A 590 40.11 27.20 -36.84
C GLN A 590 41.33 26.63 -37.57
N TYR A 591 41.75 27.27 -38.67
CA TYR A 591 43.01 26.93 -39.33
C TYR A 591 44.17 27.03 -38.33
N LYS A 592 44.34 28.19 -37.69
CA LYS A 592 45.47 28.41 -36.78
C LYS A 592 45.49 27.42 -35.61
N GLU A 593 44.37 27.14 -34.95
CA GLU A 593 44.32 26.22 -33.80
C GLU A 593 44.50 24.76 -34.19
N THR A 594 43.89 24.29 -35.29
CA THR A 594 44.12 22.94 -35.79
C THR A 594 45.58 22.74 -36.22
N TRP A 595 46.21 23.76 -36.82
CA TRP A 595 47.63 23.72 -37.19
C TRP A 595 48.59 23.89 -36.00
N ILE A 596 48.24 24.68 -34.98
CA ILE A 596 49.03 24.83 -33.74
C ILE A 596 49.04 23.53 -32.94
N ASN A 597 47.87 22.88 -32.85
CA ASN A 597 47.70 21.66 -32.07
C ASN A 597 47.94 20.40 -32.91
N PHE A 598 48.40 20.54 -34.15
CA PHE A 598 48.63 19.44 -35.07
C PHE A 598 49.53 18.37 -34.43
N THR A 599 49.07 17.12 -34.40
CA THR A 599 49.71 15.94 -33.76
C THR A 599 49.76 15.94 -32.23
N ASN A 600 49.15 16.92 -31.54
CA ASN A 600 49.03 16.87 -30.09
C ASN A 600 47.95 15.86 -29.68
N VAL A 601 48.26 15.04 -28.67
CA VAL A 601 47.30 14.11 -28.06
C VAL A 601 46.64 14.76 -26.86
N GLY A 602 45.31 14.78 -26.80
CA GLY A 602 44.57 15.40 -25.71
C GLY A 602 43.09 15.64 -26.01
N LEU A 603 42.39 16.21 -25.04
CA LEU A 603 40.99 16.61 -25.19
C LEU A 603 40.94 18.04 -25.72
N TYR A 604 40.84 18.20 -27.03
CA TYR A 604 40.86 19.51 -27.68
C TYR A 604 39.49 19.88 -28.27
N ASP A 605 39.18 21.17 -28.27
CA ASP A 605 37.93 21.68 -28.87
C ASP A 605 37.96 21.57 -30.42
N THR A 606 39.14 21.40 -31.01
CA THR A 606 39.34 21.21 -32.45
C THR A 606 39.51 19.75 -32.87
N ASP A 607 39.46 18.79 -31.93
CA ASP A 607 39.43 17.35 -32.22
C ASP A 607 38.00 16.95 -32.59
N TYR A 608 37.61 17.20 -33.84
CA TYR A 608 36.24 17.00 -34.30
C TYR A 608 35.91 15.53 -34.54
N ASN A 609 36.91 14.69 -34.82
CA ASN A 609 36.74 13.26 -35.02
C ASN A 609 36.71 12.45 -33.69
N LEU A 610 37.08 13.09 -32.57
CA LEU A 610 37.07 12.56 -31.21
C LEU A 610 37.99 11.33 -31.04
N ASP A 611 39.14 11.33 -31.73
CA ASP A 611 40.19 10.31 -31.58
C ASP A 611 41.30 10.73 -30.61
N GLY A 612 41.23 11.95 -30.08
CA GLY A 612 42.19 12.51 -29.14
C GLY A 612 43.43 13.07 -29.82
N ILE A 613 43.50 13.13 -31.15
CA ILE A 613 44.64 13.64 -31.92
C ILE A 613 44.14 14.67 -32.94
N VAL A 614 44.58 15.93 -32.79
CA VAL A 614 44.22 16.96 -33.77
C VAL A 614 45.06 16.78 -35.04
N ASP A 615 44.43 16.39 -36.15
CA ASP A 615 45.10 16.16 -37.44
C ASP A 615 44.32 16.72 -38.66
N THR A 616 44.70 16.28 -39.87
CA THR A 616 44.06 16.75 -41.11
C THR A 616 42.62 16.27 -41.26
N LYS A 617 42.21 15.19 -40.59
CA LYS A 617 40.82 14.71 -40.58
C LYS A 617 39.92 15.71 -39.88
N ASP A 618 40.35 16.26 -38.75
CA ASP A 618 39.58 17.27 -38.03
C ASP A 618 39.39 18.51 -38.88
N PHE A 619 40.48 18.99 -39.48
CA PHE A 619 40.41 20.11 -40.41
C PHE A 619 39.39 19.85 -41.53
N ASN A 620 39.41 18.66 -42.12
CA ASN A 620 38.48 18.28 -43.19
C ASN A 620 37.03 18.20 -42.71
N ILE A 621 36.77 17.70 -41.50
CA ILE A 621 35.43 17.69 -40.91
C ILE A 621 34.90 19.12 -40.78
N GLY A 622 35.68 20.00 -40.15
CA GLY A 622 35.31 21.40 -39.98
C GLY A 622 35.13 22.14 -41.30
N TRP A 623 35.97 21.85 -42.30
CA TRP A 623 35.89 22.44 -43.64
C TRP A 623 34.66 21.97 -44.42
N ASN A 624 34.33 20.68 -44.37
CA ASN A 624 33.24 20.09 -45.17
C ASN A 624 31.84 20.48 -44.69
N ASN A 625 31.72 20.94 -43.45
CA ASN A 625 30.46 21.43 -42.90
C ASN A 625 30.36 22.96 -42.94
N ARG A 626 31.28 23.63 -43.63
CA ARG A 626 31.16 25.07 -43.88
C ARG A 626 30.03 25.36 -44.87
N ILE A 627 29.20 26.34 -44.53
CA ILE A 627 28.32 26.95 -45.53
C ILE A 627 29.19 27.82 -46.42
N LEU A 628 29.32 27.45 -47.70
CA LEU A 628 29.95 28.31 -48.71
C LEU A 628 29.10 29.59 -48.80
N LYS A 629 29.70 30.74 -48.49
CA LYS A 629 29.09 32.06 -48.73
C LYS A 629 29.01 32.35 -50.22
#